data_AF-A0A7C5DMZ2-F1
#
_entry.id   AF-A0A7C5DMZ2-F1
#
_cell.length_a   1.000
_cell.length_b   1.000
_cell.length_c   1.000
_cell.angle_alpha   90.00
_cell.angle_beta   90.00
_cell.angle_gamma   90.00
#
_symmetry.space_group_name_H-M   'P 1'
#
loop_
_entity.id
_entity.type
_entity.pdbx_description
1 polymer ?
#
loop_
_entity_poly.entity_id
_entity_poly.type
_entity_poly.pdbx_seq_one_letter_code
_entity_poly.pdbx_strand_id
1 'polypeptide(L)' 'MAIRVVVNGALGRMGEQVVHTVLAQPDMKIVGAVEVQASQPYF' A
#
# COMPACT_ATOMS: atom_id res chain seq x y z
N MET A 1 4.56 17.95 5.36
CA MET A 1 3.64 17.02 6.05
C MET A 1 3.26 15.97 5.01
N ALA A 2 3.50 14.67 5.27
CA ALA A 2 3.30 13.63 4.27
C ALA A 2 1.87 13.05 4.32
N ILE A 3 1.27 12.80 3.17
CA ILE A 3 -0.04 12.13 3.05
C ILE A 3 0.14 10.66 3.46
N ARG A 4 -0.65 10.22 4.43
CA ARG A 4 -0.62 8.84 4.93
C ARG A 4 -1.62 8.00 4.17
N VAL A 5 -1.15 6.96 3.49
CA VAL A 5 -1.94 6.16 2.57
C VAL A 5 -2.06 4.72 3.08
N VAL A 6 -3.28 4.19 3.05
CA VAL A 6 -3.55 2.75 3.16
C VAL A 6 -4.03 2.28 1.79
N VAL A 7 -3.42 1.20 1.28
CA VAL A 7 -3.84 0.60 0.00
C VAL A 7 -4.66 -0.66 0.29
N ASN A 8 -5.92 -0.68 -0.16
CA ASN A 8 -6.78 -1.86 -0.10
C ASN A 8 -6.72 -2.59 -1.45
N GLY A 9 -6.65 -3.92 -1.43
CA GLY A 9 -6.43 -4.73 -2.63
C GLY A 9 -4.98 -4.65 -3.11
N ALA A 10 -4.02 -4.53 -2.19
CA ALA A 10 -2.63 -4.20 -2.49
C ALA A 10 -1.88 -5.28 -3.29
N LEU A 11 -2.35 -6.53 -3.28
CA LEU A 11 -1.81 -7.61 -4.12
C LEU A 11 -2.54 -7.73 -5.47
N GLY A 12 -3.60 -6.94 -5.68
CA GLY A 12 -4.29 -6.87 -6.96
C GLY A 12 -3.51 -6.06 -7.99
N ARG A 13 -3.81 -6.28 -9.28
CA ARG A 13 -3.16 -5.64 -10.43
C ARG A 13 -3.05 -4.12 -10.31
N MET A 14 -4.11 -3.46 -9.83
CA MET A 14 -4.11 -2.01 -9.60
C MET A 14 -3.47 -1.63 -8.27
N GLY A 15 -3.67 -2.44 -7.23
CA GLY A 15 -3.08 -2.20 -5.92
C GLY A 15 -1.56 -2.13 -5.97
N GLU A 16 -0.91 -3.05 -6.69
CA GLU A 16 0.53 -3.03 -6.89
C GLU A 16 1.00 -1.73 -7.56
N GLN A 17 0.31 -1.27 -8.61
CA GLN A 17 0.65 -0.02 -9.30
C GLN A 17 0.49 1.20 -8.38
N VAL A 18 -0.56 1.22 -7.56
CA VAL A 18 -0.78 2.26 -6.55
C VAL A 18 0.34 2.23 -5.51
N VAL A 19 0.71 1.06 -4.99
CA VAL A 19 1.84 0.90 -4.05
C VAL A 19 3.13 1.47 -4.64
N HIS A 20 3.49 1.08 -5.85
CA HIS A 20 4.69 1.58 -6.51
C HIS A 20 4.66 3.09 -6.72
N THR A 21 3.51 3.63 -7.13
CA THR A 21 3.36 5.08 -7.35
C THR A 21 3.51 5.84 -6.04
N VAL A 22 2.85 5.40 -4.97
CA VAL A 22 2.90 6.07 -3.66
C VAL A 22 4.32 6.00 -3.08
N LEU A 23 5.03 4.87 -3.23
CA LEU A 23 6.43 4.76 -2.79
C LEU A 23 7.39 5.71 -3.55
N ALA A 24 7.05 6.09 -4.78
CA ALA A 24 7.84 7.02 -5.58
C ALA A 24 7.56 8.50 -5.27
N GLN A 25 6.47 8.83 -4.57
CA GLN A 25 6.10 10.21 -4.25
C GLN A 25 6.73 10.66 -2.92
N PRO A 26 7.55 11.73 -2.89
CA PRO A 26 8.27 12.16 -1.70
C PRO A 26 7.37 12.77 -0.61
N ASP A 27 6.16 13.19 -0.97
CA ASP A 27 5.16 13.76 -0.08
C ASP A 27 4.14 12.72 0.41
N MET A 28 4.35 11.44 0.12
CA MET A 28 3.44 10.36 0.53
C MET A 28 4.15 9.29 1.36
N LYS A 29 3.37 8.59 2.19
CA LYS A 29 3.84 7.49 3.01
C LYS A 29 2.79 6.39 3.10
N ILE A 30 3.14 5.18 2.64
CA ILE A 30 2.32 3.99 2.88
C ILE A 30 2.42 3.64 4.37
N VAL A 31 1.26 3.50 5.02
CA VAL A 31 1.14 3.10 6.42
C VAL A 31 0.39 1.78 6.61
N GLY A 32 -0.14 1.21 5.53
CA GLY A 32 -0.79 -0.10 5.54
C GLY A 32 -1.11 -0.59 4.13
N ALA A 33 -1.12 -1.91 3.99
CA ALA A 33 -1.57 -2.62 2.82
C ALA A 33 -2.54 -3.71 3.29
N VAL A 34 -3.73 -3.75 2.69
CA VAL A 34 -4.82 -4.65 3.09
C VAL A 34 -5.18 -5.55 1.93
N GLU A 35 -5.37 -6.83 2.23
CA GLU A 35 -5.78 -7.84 1.25
C GLU A 35 -6.66 -8.89 1.92
N VAL A 36 -7.49 -9.58 1.13
CA VAL A 36 -8.35 -10.69 1.62
C VAL A 36 -7.51 -11.83 2.20
N GLN A 37 -6.35 -12.10 1.60
CA GLN A 37 -5.38 -13.10 2.06
C GLN A 37 -4.00 -12.47 2.14
N ALA A 38 -3.47 -12.35 3.36
CA ALA A 38 -2.11 -11.90 3.58
C ALA A 38 -1.15 -13.10 3.50
N SER A 39 -0.08 -12.96 2.73
CA SER A 39 0.98 -13.98 2.63
C SER A 39 1.86 -14.07 3.89
N GLN A 40 1.72 -13.11 4.81
CA GLN A 40 2.45 -13.04 6.07
C GLN A 40 1.49 -12.91 7.26
N PRO A 41 1.74 -13.59 8.38
CA PRO A 41 0.95 -13.41 9.59
C PRO A 41 1.09 -11.97 10.11
N TYR A 42 -0.01 -11.39 10.55
CA TYR A 42 0.00 -10.12 11.29
C TYR A 42 0.33 -10.44 12.75
N PHE A 43 1.55 -10.10 13.19
CA PHE A 43 2.00 -10.25 14.57
C PHE A 43 1.84 -8.93 15.33
#